data_AF-A0A958P005-F1
#
_entry.id   AF-A0A958P005-F1
#
_cell.length_a   1.000
_cell.length_b   1.000
_cell.length_c   1.000
_cell.angle_alpha   90.00
_cell.angle_beta   90.00
_cell.angle_gamma   90.00
#
_symmetry.space_group_name_H-M   'P 1'
#
loop_
_entity.id
_entity.type
_entity.pdbx_description
1 polymer ?
#
loop_
_entity_poly.entity_id
_entity_poly.type
_entity_poly.pdbx_seq_one_letter_code
_entity_poly.pdbx_strand_id
1 'polypeptide(L)'
;MGVFLRFTQSTIGSKSLIGVTGLGLSFFVLMHMAGNLLILVSPQAYNMYGHAIVTNPLIYVAEAGLLGLFIIHVMKAVLVTIKNN
;
A
#
# COMPACT_ATOMS: atom_id res chain seq x y z
N MET A 1 -1.44 28.47 2.40
CA MET A 1 -0.85 27.11 2.57
C MET A 1 -1.74 26.32 3.52
N GLY A 2 -2.41 25.26 3.06
CA GLY A 2 -3.43 24.54 3.83
C GLY A 2 -2.90 23.84 5.09
N VAL A 3 -3.71 23.79 6.16
CA VAL A 3 -3.38 23.18 7.47
C VAL A 3 -2.88 21.73 7.33
N PHE A 4 -3.46 20.97 6.41
CA PHE A 4 -3.08 19.58 6.12
C PHE A 4 -1.61 19.45 5.64
N LEU A 5 -1.16 20.35 4.77
CA LEU A 5 0.23 20.35 4.27
C LEU A 5 1.23 20.70 5.36
N ARG A 6 0.86 21.59 6.30
CA ARG A 6 1.71 21.88 7.47
C ARG A 6 1.83 20.68 8.39
N PHE A 7 0.75 19.93 8.60
CA PHE A 7 0.78 18.74 9.44
C PHE A 7 1.69 17.65 8.87
N THR A 8 1.58 17.36 7.56
CA THR A 8 2.43 16.35 6.89
C THR A 8 3.89 16.77 6.73
N GLN A 9 4.24 18.03 7.00
CA GLN A 9 5.62 18.52 7.08
C GLN A 9 6.20 18.52 8.49
N SER A 10 5.37 18.38 9.53
CA SER A 10 5.84 18.24 10.91
C SER A 10 6.52 16.89 11.14
N THR A 11 7.40 16.81 12.15
CA THR A 11 8.08 15.55 12.52
C THR A 11 7.08 14.48 12.96
N ILE A 12 6.09 14.87 13.78
CA ILE A 12 5.04 13.97 14.27
C ILE A 12 4.17 13.51 13.10
N GLY A 13 3.62 14.44 12.32
CA GLY A 13 2.74 14.10 11.19
C GLY A 13 3.44 13.28 10.10
N SER A 14 4.72 13.52 9.85
CA SER A 14 5.49 12.69 8.91
C SER A 14 5.65 11.25 9.39
N LYS A 15 5.99 11.05 10.67
CA LYS A 15 6.12 9.69 11.26
C LYS A 15 4.78 8.96 11.31
N SER A 16 3.70 9.66 11.69
CA SER A 16 2.35 9.09 11.67
C SER A 16 1.92 8.69 10.26
N LEU A 17 2.19 9.52 9.25
CA LEU A 17 1.88 9.21 7.84
C LEU A 17 2.65 7.98 7.35
N ILE A 18 3.94 7.87 7.67
CA ILE A 18 4.76 6.69 7.36
C ILE A 18 4.17 5.44 8.03
N GLY A 19 3.77 5.54 9.30
CA GLY A 19 3.15 4.43 10.05
C GLY A 19 1.85 3.94 9.41
N VAL A 20 0.92 4.85 9.10
CA VAL A 20 -0.38 4.51 8.49
C VAL A 20 -0.20 3.89 7.11
N THR A 21 0.63 4.52 6.26
CA THR A 21 0.91 3.98 4.91
C THR A 21 1.63 2.64 4.96
N GLY A 22 2.55 2.44 5.92
CA GLY A 22 3.24 1.18 6.12
C GLY A 22 2.32 0.05 6.59
N LEU A 23 1.37 0.34 7.49
CA LEU A 23 0.34 -0.63 7.88
C LEU A 23 -0.56 -1.02 6.70
N GLY A 24 -0.95 -0.05 5.87
CA GLY A 24 -1.72 -0.32 4.65
C GLY A 24 -0.98 -1.23 3.66
N LEU A 25 0.30 -0.95 3.39
CA LEU A 25 1.13 -1.79 2.53
C LEU A 25 1.35 -3.19 3.13
N SER A 26 1.53 -3.30 4.45
CA SER A 26 1.68 -4.58 5.13
C SER A 26 0.42 -5.44 5.00
N PHE A 27 -0.75 -4.85 5.22
CA PHE A 27 -2.03 -5.52 5.04
C PHE A 27 -2.22 -5.99 3.58
N PHE A 28 -1.88 -5.13 2.62
CA PHE A 28 -1.90 -5.51 1.20
C PHE A 28 -1.03 -6.74 0.93
N VAL A 29 0.23 -6.75 1.39
CA VAL A 29 1.14 -7.89 1.17
C VAL A 29 0.60 -9.17 1.80
N LEU A 30 0.02 -9.10 3.01
CA LEU A 30 -0.59 -10.25 3.66
C LEU A 30 -1.75 -10.84 2.85
N MET A 31 -2.69 -10.00 2.40
CA MET A 31 -3.83 -10.45 1.60
C MET A 31 -3.41 -10.92 0.21
N HIS A 32 -2.46 -10.22 -0.41
CA HIS A 32 -1.88 -10.61 -1.70
C HIS A 32 -1.22 -11.99 -1.60
N MET A 33 -0.44 -12.24 -0.55
CA MET A 33 0.17 -13.53 -0.32
C MET A 33 -0.88 -14.61 -0.05
N ALA A 34 -1.91 -14.31 0.75
CA ALA A 34 -3.00 -15.26 0.99
C ALA A 34 -3.70 -15.70 -0.31
N GLY A 35 -3.96 -14.76 -1.24
CA GLY A 35 -4.47 -15.08 -2.57
C GLY A 35 -3.50 -15.95 -3.39
N ASN A 36 -2.19 -15.66 -3.34
CA ASN A 36 -1.18 -16.47 -4.04
C ASN A 36 -1.07 -17.89 -3.48
N LEU A 37 -1.20 -18.06 -2.17
CA LEU A 37 -1.14 -19.38 -1.52
C LEU A 37 -2.30 -20.30 -1.91
N LEU A 38 -3.37 -19.79 -2.54
CA LEU A 38 -4.41 -20.64 -3.14
C LEU A 38 -3.85 -21.62 -4.18
N ILE A 39 -2.68 -21.33 -4.77
CA ILE A 39 -1.98 -22.25 -5.67
C ILE A 39 -1.64 -23.59 -4.98
N LEU A 40 -1.40 -23.58 -3.67
CA LEU A 40 -1.12 -24.77 -2.88
C LEU A 40 -2.39 -25.58 -2.56
N VAL A 41 -3.57 -24.95 -2.66
CA VAL A 41 -4.86 -25.59 -2.44
C VAL A 41 -5.31 -26.31 -3.72
N SER A 42 -5.43 -25.59 -4.83
CA SER A 42 -5.67 -26.17 -6.15
C SER A 42 -5.45 -25.15 -7.27
N PRO A 43 -5.13 -25.60 -8.50
CA PRO A 43 -5.08 -24.73 -9.66
C PRO A 43 -6.42 -24.02 -9.93
N GLN A 44 -7.54 -24.68 -9.67
CA GLN A 44 -8.89 -24.12 -9.89
C GLN A 44 -9.16 -22.96 -8.94
N ALA A 45 -8.86 -23.09 -7.64
CA ALA A 45 -9.06 -22.03 -6.66
C ALA A 45 -8.23 -20.78 -6.97
N TYR A 46 -6.95 -20.97 -7.33
CA TYR A 46 -6.07 -19.88 -7.74
C TYR A 46 -6.59 -19.16 -9.00
N ASN A 47 -6.95 -19.92 -10.05
CA ASN A 47 -7.45 -19.34 -11.30
C ASN A 47 -8.79 -18.63 -11.14
N MET A 48 -9.72 -19.17 -10.33
CA MET A 48 -11.00 -18.52 -10.04
C MET A 48 -10.80 -17.20 -9.29
N TYR A 49 -9.94 -17.18 -8.28
CA TYR A 49 -9.60 -15.96 -7.54
C TYR A 49 -8.96 -14.90 -8.45
N GLY A 50 -7.97 -15.31 -9.26
CA GLY A 50 -7.33 -14.45 -10.24
C GLY A 50 -8.34 -13.85 -11.22
N HIS A 51 -9.22 -14.69 -11.78
CA HIS A 51 -10.27 -14.24 -12.70
C HIS A 51 -11.20 -13.21 -12.05
N ALA A 52 -11.69 -13.49 -10.83
CA ALA A 52 -12.58 -12.58 -10.11
C ALA A 52 -11.98 -11.19 -9.88
N ILE A 53 -10.66 -11.09 -9.67
CA ILE A 53 -9.97 -9.82 -9.49
C ILE A 53 -9.77 -9.10 -10.83
N VAL A 54 -9.22 -9.77 -11.85
CA VAL A 54 -8.90 -9.12 -13.13
C VAL A 54 -10.13 -8.70 -13.92
N THR A 55 -11.28 -9.37 -13.76
CA THR A 55 -12.53 -8.95 -14.38
C THR A 55 -13.20 -7.79 -13.67
N ASN A 56 -12.76 -7.45 -12.45
CA ASN A 56 -13.31 -6.33 -11.70
C ASN A 56 -12.62 -5.02 -12.14
N PRO A 57 -13.32 -4.06 -12.76
CA PRO A 57 -12.72 -2.80 -13.21
C PRO A 57 -12.16 -1.94 -12.07
N LEU A 58 -12.56 -2.20 -10.82
CA LEU A 58 -11.98 -1.55 -9.64
C LEU A 58 -10.50 -1.92 -9.42
N ILE A 59 -9.98 -2.94 -10.10
CA ILE A 59 -8.57 -3.32 -10.00
C ILE A 59 -7.64 -2.17 -10.39
N TYR A 60 -7.95 -1.40 -11.43
CA TYR A 60 -7.12 -0.27 -11.85
C TYR A 60 -7.09 0.85 -10.80
N VAL A 61 -8.20 1.04 -10.09
CA VAL A 61 -8.27 2.01 -8.98
C VAL A 61 -7.45 1.51 -7.80
N ALA A 62 -7.53 0.22 -7.48
CA ALA A 62 -6.73 -0.40 -6.43
C ALA A 62 -5.22 -0.36 -6.75
N GLU A 63 -4.83 -0.65 -8.00
CA GLU A 63 -3.46 -0.57 -8.48
C GLU A 63 -2.89 0.85 -8.38
N ALA A 64 -3.62 1.85 -8.90
CA ALA A 64 -3.20 3.24 -8.82
C ALA A 64 -3.12 3.74 -7.36
N GLY A 65 -4.09 3.34 -6.52
CA GLY A 65 -4.09 3.66 -5.09
C GLY A 65 -2.92 3.03 -4.35
N LEU A 66 -2.60 1.77 -4.63
CA LEU A 66 -1.47 1.07 -4.04
C LEU A 66 -0.13 1.67 -4.48
N LEU A 67 0.02 1.99 -5.78
CA LEU A 67 1.20 2.68 -6.29
C LEU A 67 1.38 4.04 -5.61
N GLY A 68 0.31 4.81 -5.45
CA GLY A 68 0.31 6.07 -4.72
C GLY A 68 0.74 5.90 -3.26
N LEU A 69 0.17 4.92 -2.55
CA LEU A 69 0.54 4.58 -1.17
C LEU A 69 2.02 4.21 -1.06
N PHE A 70 2.52 3.37 -1.98
CA PHE A 70 3.91 2.95 -2.03
C PHE A 70 4.85 4.13 -2.23
N ILE A 71 4.59 4.98 -3.22
CA ILE A 71 5.40 6.17 -3.51
C ILE A 71 5.41 7.12 -2.30
N ILE A 72 4.24 7.43 -1.73
CA ILE A 72 4.12 8.31 -0.56
C ILE A 72 4.90 7.75 0.63
N HIS A 73 4.76 6.45 0.91
CA HIS A 73 5.45 5.78 2.00
C HIS A 73 6.97 5.89 1.84
N VAL A 74 7.49 5.48 0.69
CA VAL A 74 8.93 5.47 0.41
C VAL A 74 9.51 6.88 0.43
N MET A 75 8.89 7.83 -0.28
CA MET A 75 9.37 9.21 -0.32
C MET A 75 9.43 9.82 1.08
N LYS A 76 8.36 9.66 1.89
CA LYS A 76 8.33 10.21 3.25
C LYS A 76 9.33 9.52 4.16
N ALA A 77 9.47 8.20 4.07
CA ALA A 77 10.45 7.44 4.85
C ALA A 77 11.88 7.92 4.53
N VAL A 78 12.25 8.00 3.25
CA VAL A 78 13.58 8.46 2.81
C VAL A 78 13.86 9.89 3.26
N LEU A 79 12.92 10.82 3.06
CA LEU A 79 13.09 12.23 3.46
C LEU A 79 13.26 12.39 4.97
N VAL A 80 12.51 11.63 5.77
CA VAL A 80 12.64 11.67 7.23
C VAL A 80 13.96 11.05 7.68
N THR A 81 14.43 9.98 7.04
CA THR A 81 15.73 9.38 7.31
C THR A 81 16.86 10.37 7.04
N ILE A 82 16.86 11.03 5.87
CA ILE A 82 17.89 12.03 5.52
C ILE A 82 17.85 13.24 6.46
N LYS A 83 16.67 13.67 6.91
CA LYS A 83 16.55 14.83 7.80
C LYS A 83 17.06 14.55 9.22
N ASN A 84 17.01 13.29 9.67
CA ASN A 84 17.36 12.91 11.04
C ASN A 84 18.79 12.37 11.18
N ASN A 85 19.54 12.29 10.07
CA ASN A 85 20.88 11.70 9.99
C ASN A 85 21.87 12.77 9.50
#